data_AF-A0A5C3LJ58-F1
#
_entry.id   AF-A0A5C3LJ58-F1
#
_cell.length_a   1.000
_cell.length_b   1.000
_cell.length_c   1.000
_cell.angle_alpha   90.00
_cell.angle_beta   90.00
_cell.angle_gamma   90.00
#
_symmetry.space_group_name_H-M   'P 1'
#
loop_
_entity.id
_entity.type
_entity.pdbx_description
1 polymer ?
#
loop_
_entity_poly.entity_id
_entity_poly.type
_entity_poly.pdbx_seq_one_letter_code
_entity_poly.pdbx_strand_id
1 'polypeptide(L)'
;MTTTMTITSEVHNFFIAQLPRVVSGARRLYGSFSRRSYSSIERLPNELLVSIFQMVVQGKHNRCHATFSPLTVSHVCCRWRHLALITGSLWTSLTLTYPASAPQLSRTATWLYRSRSYPLDIFLDFRDPFWDWQELSHSFGWQEMEGIMRILLVHVQRWRSFELLVDTWSPIFTFLWYTRRVQSAPLLETLSLSRCNAYLASKGQIFQPAALRQPMPLFGGLLFDRLQDVFLVGVHLDWSNSSLRNLSEL
;
A
#
# COMPACT_ATOMS: atom_id res chain seq x y z
N MET A 1 -13.45 -16.59 -25.32
CA MET A 1 -12.94 -17.99 -25.28
C MET A 1 -11.53 -17.93 -25.88
N THR A 2 -10.39 -18.14 -25.23
CA THR A 2 -10.04 -18.73 -23.94
C THR A 2 -8.58 -18.32 -23.69
N THR A 3 -8.30 -17.24 -22.93
CA THR A 3 -6.89 -16.81 -22.68
C THR A 3 -6.68 -16.17 -21.30
N THR A 4 -7.74 -15.96 -20.52
CA THR A 4 -7.67 -15.32 -19.19
C THR A 4 -7.41 -16.28 -18.02
N MET A 5 -7.33 -17.60 -18.24
CA MET A 5 -7.18 -18.59 -17.16
C MET A 5 -5.75 -19.12 -16.93
N THR A 6 -4.77 -18.79 -17.76
CA THR A 6 -3.40 -19.34 -17.66
C THR A 6 -2.48 -18.51 -16.74
N ILE A 7 -2.69 -17.20 -16.62
CA ILE A 7 -1.82 -16.31 -15.82
C ILE A 7 -2.04 -16.52 -14.31
N THR A 8 -3.26 -16.90 -13.91
CA THR A 8 -3.59 -17.17 -12.50
C THR A 8 -2.96 -18.47 -11.98
N SER A 9 -2.70 -19.46 -12.85
CA SER A 9 -2.08 -20.73 -12.44
C SER A 9 -0.56 -20.65 -12.30
N GLU A 10 0.12 -19.84 -13.11
CA GLU A 10 1.59 -19.69 -13.03
C GLU A 10 2.03 -18.92 -11.78
N VAL A 11 1.27 -17.89 -11.40
CA VAL A 11 1.48 -17.16 -10.15
C VAL A 11 1.21 -18.07 -8.95
N HIS A 12 0.18 -18.92 -8.98
CA HIS A 12 -0.12 -19.88 -7.92
C HIS A 12 0.97 -20.96 -7.75
N ASN A 13 1.52 -21.46 -8.85
CA ASN A 13 2.54 -22.52 -8.83
C ASN A 13 3.92 -22.01 -8.40
N PHE A 14 4.26 -20.74 -8.66
CA PHE A 14 5.49 -20.14 -8.14
C PHE A 14 5.48 -20.06 -6.60
N PHE A 15 4.32 -19.89 -5.96
CA PHE A 15 4.20 -19.74 -4.51
C PHE A 15 4.30 -21.05 -3.71
N ILE A 16 4.04 -22.21 -4.31
CA ILE A 16 4.16 -23.51 -3.61
C ILE A 16 5.60 -24.04 -3.59
N ALA A 17 6.44 -23.63 -4.55
CA ALA A 17 7.81 -24.14 -4.69
C ALA A 17 8.81 -23.60 -3.65
N GLN A 18 8.46 -22.60 -2.83
CA GLN A 18 9.39 -21.96 -1.87
C GLN A 18 9.00 -22.14 -0.39
N LEU A 19 8.15 -23.11 -0.06
CA LEU A 19 7.88 -23.44 1.35
C LEU A 19 9.00 -24.33 1.91
N PRO A 20 9.65 -23.95 3.03
CA PRO A 20 10.60 -24.83 3.71
C PRO A 20 9.90 -26.10 4.19
N ARG A 21 10.43 -27.26 3.82
CA ARG A 21 10.06 -28.56 4.40
C ARG A 21 10.52 -28.58 5.86
N VAL A 22 9.60 -28.44 6.80
CA VAL A 22 9.88 -28.64 8.22
C VAL A 22 9.90 -30.14 8.49
N VAL A 23 11.08 -30.66 8.80
CA VAL A 23 11.34 -32.04 9.19
C VAL A 23 10.79 -32.28 10.60
N SER A 24 9.93 -33.30 10.73
CA SER A 24 9.41 -33.82 11.99
C SER A 24 10.51 -34.52 12.79
N GLY A 25 10.75 -34.08 14.02
CA GLY A 25 11.74 -34.68 14.93
C GLY A 25 11.23 -34.83 16.37
N ALA A 26 10.99 -36.07 16.76
CA ALA A 26 11.04 -36.68 18.11
C ALA A 26 10.18 -36.13 19.26
N ARG A 27 9.16 -36.94 19.63
CA ARG A 27 8.59 -37.02 20.99
C ARG A 27 9.49 -37.88 21.90
N ARG A 28 9.68 -37.46 23.16
CA ARG A 28 9.58 -38.27 24.40
C ARG A 28 9.70 -37.33 25.62
N LEU A 29 8.60 -37.17 26.36
CA LEU A 29 8.29 -37.74 27.69
C LEU A 29 9.07 -37.08 28.85
N TYR A 30 8.37 -36.34 29.71
CA TYR A 30 8.33 -36.55 31.17
C TYR A 30 7.07 -35.87 31.73
N GLY A 31 6.32 -36.62 32.52
CA GLY A 31 5.17 -36.13 33.24
C GLY A 31 5.60 -35.20 34.38
N SER A 32 4.97 -34.03 34.44
CA SER A 32 4.75 -33.30 35.68
C SER A 32 3.38 -32.64 35.57
N PHE A 33 2.51 -32.89 36.55
CA PHE A 33 1.27 -32.15 36.72
C PHE A 33 1.62 -30.75 37.26
N SER A 34 2.26 -29.94 36.43
CA SER A 34 2.34 -28.50 36.64
C SER A 34 0.97 -27.92 36.31
N ARG A 35 0.28 -27.34 37.31
CA ARG A 35 -0.85 -26.44 37.03
C ARG A 35 -0.30 -25.37 36.10
N ARG A 36 -0.63 -25.46 34.81
CA ARG A 36 -0.28 -24.44 33.82
C ARG A 36 -0.83 -23.12 34.34
N SER A 37 0.06 -22.28 34.86
CA SER A 37 -0.24 -20.89 35.15
C SER A 37 -0.37 -20.22 33.80
N TYR A 38 -1.55 -20.33 33.20
CA TYR A 38 -1.86 -19.61 31.98
C TYR A 38 -1.70 -18.13 32.29
N SER A 39 -0.80 -17.49 31.55
CA SER A 39 -0.56 -16.05 31.67
C SER A 39 -1.91 -15.32 31.49
N SER A 40 -2.11 -14.18 32.16
CA SER A 40 -3.41 -13.48 32.16
C SER A 40 -3.93 -13.19 30.73
N ILE A 41 -3.02 -13.04 29.77
CA ILE A 41 -3.33 -12.79 28.36
C ILE A 41 -3.91 -14.01 27.63
N GLU A 42 -3.65 -15.23 28.10
CA GLU A 42 -4.21 -16.45 27.52
C GLU A 42 -5.68 -16.66 27.91
N ARG A 43 -6.16 -15.97 28.95
CA ARG A 43 -7.57 -16.03 29.38
C ARG A 43 -8.47 -15.04 28.67
N LEU A 44 -7.89 -14.07 27.94
CA LEU A 44 -8.70 -13.12 27.15
C LEU A 44 -9.47 -13.88 26.07
N PRO A 45 -10.75 -13.58 25.85
CA PRO A 45 -11.49 -14.00 24.65
C PRO A 45 -10.80 -13.55 23.36
N ASN A 46 -11.10 -14.23 22.26
CA ASN A 46 -10.48 -13.94 20.96
C ASN A 46 -10.80 -12.52 20.47
N GLU A 47 -12.02 -12.05 20.77
CA GLU A 47 -12.53 -10.73 20.41
C GLU A 47 -11.67 -9.65 21.06
N LEU A 48 -11.38 -9.79 22.36
CA LEU A 48 -10.55 -8.82 23.09
C LEU A 48 -9.10 -8.83 22.60
N LEU A 49 -8.56 -10.01 22.27
CA LEU A 49 -7.23 -10.09 21.65
C LEU A 49 -7.21 -9.37 20.30
N VAL A 50 -8.23 -9.57 19.45
CA VAL A 50 -8.33 -8.89 18.15
C VAL A 50 -8.47 -7.38 18.32
N SER A 51 -9.28 -6.91 19.28
CA SER A 51 -9.36 -5.47 19.60
C SER A 51 -8.01 -4.91 20.04
N ILE A 52 -7.25 -5.63 20.85
CA ILE A 52 -5.88 -5.25 21.23
C ILE A 52 -4.99 -5.17 19.99
N PHE A 53 -5.06 -6.15 19.08
CA PHE A 53 -4.27 -6.14 17.85
C PHE A 53 -4.59 -4.93 16.98
N GLN A 54 -5.88 -4.62 16.84
CA GLN A 54 -6.33 -3.45 16.08
C GLN A 54 -5.79 -2.15 16.69
N MET A 55 -5.82 -1.99 18.01
CA MET A 55 -5.23 -0.83 18.67
C MET A 55 -3.71 -0.71 18.44
N VAL A 56 -2.99 -1.83 18.47
CA VAL A 56 -1.53 -1.87 18.19
C VAL A 56 -1.22 -1.49 16.74
N VAL A 57 -2.03 -1.94 15.78
CA VAL A 57 -1.84 -1.63 14.35
C VAL A 57 -2.28 -0.21 14.02
N GLN A 58 -3.34 0.28 14.65
CA GLN A 58 -3.90 1.63 14.43
C GLN A 58 -3.14 2.74 15.16
N GLY A 59 -2.02 2.47 15.83
CA GLY A 59 -1.18 3.50 16.44
C GLY A 59 -0.65 4.49 15.39
N LYS A 60 -1.42 5.55 15.14
CA LYS A 60 -1.33 6.44 13.95
C LYS A 60 -0.05 7.26 13.85
N HIS A 61 0.83 7.21 14.83
CA HIS A 61 1.97 8.12 14.91
C HIS A 61 3.20 7.65 14.11
N ASN A 62 3.26 6.40 13.65
CA ASN A 62 4.41 5.91 12.90
C ASN A 62 4.03 4.89 11.81
N ARG A 63 4.19 5.28 10.54
CA ARG A 63 3.87 4.45 9.36
C ARG A 63 4.73 3.17 9.27
N CYS A 64 5.97 3.23 9.77
CA CYS A 64 6.81 2.05 9.92
C CYS A 64 6.20 1.06 10.92
N HIS A 65 5.65 1.53 12.03
CA HIS A 65 4.95 0.66 12.99
C HIS A 65 3.71 0.01 12.36
N ALA A 66 2.90 0.75 11.62
CA ALA A 66 1.74 0.18 10.91
C ALA A 66 2.17 -0.96 9.95
N THR A 67 3.37 -0.87 9.38
CA THR A 67 3.95 -1.88 8.47
C THR A 67 4.46 -3.15 9.16
N PHE A 68 4.86 -3.08 10.42
CA PHE A 68 5.46 -4.24 11.11
C PHE A 68 4.59 -4.79 12.25
N SER A 69 3.69 -3.98 12.83
CA SER A 69 2.80 -4.39 13.93
C SER A 69 2.00 -5.67 13.62
N PRO A 70 1.36 -5.84 12.45
CA PRO A 70 0.62 -7.08 12.14
C PRO A 70 1.53 -8.30 12.10
N LEU A 71 2.79 -8.13 11.65
CA LEU A 71 3.79 -9.19 11.66
C LEU A 71 4.18 -9.54 13.08
N THR A 72 4.54 -8.56 13.90
CA THR A 72 4.91 -8.75 15.32
C THR A 72 3.82 -9.51 16.07
N VAL A 73 2.56 -9.08 15.95
CA VAL A 73 1.42 -9.74 16.58
C VAL A 73 1.28 -11.20 16.10
N SER A 74 1.43 -11.45 14.80
CA SER A 74 1.31 -12.80 14.23
C SER A 74 2.45 -13.77 14.60
N HIS A 75 3.50 -13.29 15.28
CA HIS A 75 4.69 -14.09 15.64
C HIS A 75 4.82 -14.39 17.14
N VAL A 76 3.87 -13.97 17.98
CA VAL A 76 3.93 -14.20 19.44
C VAL A 76 3.66 -15.68 19.80
N CYS A 77 2.52 -16.23 19.38
CA CYS A 77 2.17 -17.63 19.61
C CYS A 77 1.20 -18.14 18.53
N CYS A 78 0.94 -19.46 18.49
CA CYS A 78 0.05 -20.07 17.49
C CYS A 78 -1.36 -19.45 17.47
N ARG A 79 -1.92 -19.14 18.65
CA ARG A 79 -3.25 -18.52 18.77
C ARG A 79 -3.28 -17.12 18.16
N TRP A 80 -2.27 -16.30 18.48
CA TRP A 80 -2.15 -14.93 17.95
C TRP A 80 -1.92 -14.95 16.45
N ARG A 81 -1.09 -15.87 15.96
CA ARG A 81 -0.88 -16.09 14.53
C ARG A 81 -2.19 -16.40 13.81
N HIS A 82 -2.96 -17.35 14.34
CA HIS A 82 -4.24 -17.72 13.74
C HIS A 82 -5.19 -16.52 13.67
N LEU A 83 -5.40 -15.83 14.79
CA LEU A 83 -6.27 -14.66 14.87
C LEU A 83 -5.81 -13.50 13.97
N ALA A 84 -4.51 -13.20 13.95
CA ALA A 84 -3.96 -12.14 13.11
C ALA A 84 -4.16 -12.42 11.62
N LEU A 85 -3.97 -13.67 11.19
CA LEU A 85 -4.12 -14.05 9.77
C LEU A 85 -5.57 -14.06 9.28
N ILE A 86 -6.54 -14.37 10.14
CA ILE A 86 -7.96 -14.32 9.77
C ILE A 86 -8.56 -12.91 9.86
N THR A 87 -7.93 -12.01 10.61
CA THR A 87 -8.41 -10.63 10.82
C THR A 87 -7.88 -9.71 9.72
N GLY A 88 -8.65 -9.57 8.63
CA GLY A 88 -8.25 -8.77 7.46
C GLY A 88 -7.98 -7.30 7.75
N SER A 89 -8.68 -6.70 8.73
CA SER A 89 -8.51 -5.29 9.12
C SER A 89 -7.11 -4.95 9.64
N LEU A 90 -6.27 -5.93 9.97
CA LEU A 90 -4.89 -5.70 10.42
C LEU A 90 -3.93 -5.48 9.24
N TRP A 91 -4.33 -5.79 8.01
CA TRP A 91 -3.44 -5.84 6.84
C TRP A 91 -3.77 -4.74 5.80
N THR A 92 -4.45 -3.67 6.23
CA THR A 92 -5.04 -2.65 5.34
C THR A 92 -4.11 -1.51 4.97
N SER A 93 -3.12 -1.21 5.81
CA SER A 93 -2.15 -0.14 5.55
C SER A 93 -1.03 -0.68 4.68
N LEU A 94 -0.82 -0.18 3.47
CA LEU A 94 0.27 -0.60 2.58
C LEU A 94 1.34 0.50 2.58
N THR A 95 2.59 0.14 2.83
CA THR A 95 3.71 1.09 2.78
C THR A 95 4.83 0.56 1.91
N LEU A 96 5.24 1.37 0.95
CA LEU A 96 6.41 1.16 0.10
C LEU A 96 7.30 2.39 0.18
N THR A 97 8.59 2.19 0.41
CA THR A 97 9.56 3.28 0.53
C THR A 97 10.75 3.11 -0.41
N TYR A 98 11.46 4.20 -0.69
CA TYR A 98 12.72 4.17 -1.43
C TYR A 98 13.80 3.36 -0.69
N PRO A 99 14.63 2.57 -1.41
CA PRO A 99 14.45 2.14 -2.78
C PRO A 99 13.34 1.09 -2.89
N ALA A 100 12.57 1.14 -3.98
CA ALA A 100 11.60 0.08 -4.28
C ALA A 100 12.34 -1.26 -4.45
N SER A 101 11.89 -2.29 -3.74
CA SER A 101 12.57 -3.59 -3.76
C SER A 101 11.60 -4.77 -3.79
N ALA A 102 12.04 -5.87 -4.39
CA ALA A 102 11.24 -7.08 -4.52
C ALA A 102 10.64 -7.60 -3.19
N PRO A 103 11.37 -7.57 -2.04
CA PRO A 103 10.79 -7.95 -0.75
C PRO A 103 9.61 -7.06 -0.33
N GLN A 104 9.66 -5.75 -0.63
CA GLN A 104 8.54 -4.87 -0.30
C GLN A 104 7.32 -5.14 -1.18
N LEU A 105 7.53 -5.42 -2.47
CA LEU A 105 6.44 -5.81 -3.37
C LEU A 105 5.80 -7.14 -2.97
N SER A 106 6.61 -8.14 -2.61
CA SER A 106 6.13 -9.43 -2.09
C SER A 106 5.31 -9.27 -0.79
N ARG A 107 5.78 -8.41 0.11
CA ARG A 107 5.03 -8.05 1.33
C ARG A 107 3.70 -7.40 0.99
N THR A 108 3.70 -6.42 0.07
CA THR A 108 2.50 -5.71 -0.38
C THR A 108 1.47 -6.67 -0.96
N ALA A 109 1.89 -7.60 -1.82
CA ALA A 109 1.01 -8.64 -2.36
C ALA A 109 0.42 -9.54 -1.25
N THR A 110 1.24 -9.92 -0.27
CA THR A 110 0.79 -10.69 0.89
C THR A 110 -0.26 -9.93 1.72
N TRP A 111 -0.07 -8.62 1.88
CA TRP A 111 -0.96 -7.75 2.65
C TRP A 111 -2.28 -7.54 1.91
N LEU A 112 -2.23 -7.31 0.59
CA LEU A 112 -3.40 -7.26 -0.27
C LEU A 112 -4.23 -8.55 -0.17
N TYR A 113 -3.59 -9.72 -0.20
CA TYR A 113 -4.26 -11.01 -0.03
C TYR A 113 -4.92 -11.15 1.35
N ARG A 114 -4.19 -10.84 2.42
CA ARG A 114 -4.70 -10.97 3.80
C ARG A 114 -5.79 -9.96 4.14
N SER A 115 -5.72 -8.77 3.54
CA SER A 115 -6.65 -7.68 3.79
C SER A 115 -8.06 -7.91 3.26
N ARG A 116 -8.26 -8.82 2.29
CA ARG A 116 -9.54 -9.21 1.61
C ARG A 116 -10.73 -8.28 1.84
N SER A 117 -11.34 -7.66 0.84
CA SER A 117 -12.46 -6.69 0.94
C SER A 117 -12.34 -5.47 1.89
N TYR A 118 -11.48 -5.43 2.92
CA TYR A 118 -11.34 -4.23 3.77
C TYR A 118 -10.79 -3.00 3.01
N PRO A 119 -11.16 -1.78 3.39
CA PRO A 119 -10.59 -0.56 2.78
C PRO A 119 -9.07 -0.49 2.99
N LEU A 120 -8.35 0.08 2.02
CA LEU A 120 -6.89 0.14 1.98
C LEU A 120 -6.37 1.56 2.18
N ASP A 121 -5.33 1.71 3.00
CA ASP A 121 -4.58 2.96 3.15
C ASP A 121 -3.21 2.77 2.54
N ILE A 122 -2.92 3.46 1.44
CA ILE A 122 -1.73 3.25 0.65
C ILE A 122 -0.81 4.45 0.82
N PHE A 123 0.42 4.19 1.24
CA PHE A 123 1.47 5.19 1.37
C PHE A 123 2.71 4.77 0.59
N LEU A 124 3.11 5.62 -0.35
CA LEU A 124 4.25 5.43 -1.24
C LEU A 124 5.21 6.60 -1.03
N ASP A 125 6.42 6.33 -0.56
CA ASP A 125 7.46 7.34 -0.35
C ASP A 125 8.74 6.97 -1.09
N PHE A 126 8.85 7.43 -2.33
CA PHE A 126 9.99 7.13 -3.18
C PHE A 126 10.96 8.29 -3.32
N ARG A 127 11.04 9.13 -2.29
CA ARG A 127 12.07 10.17 -2.22
C ARG A 127 13.43 9.55 -1.95
N ASP A 128 14.42 9.93 -2.73
CA ASP A 128 15.81 9.54 -2.53
C ASP A 128 16.52 10.61 -1.69
N PRO A 129 16.94 10.30 -0.44
CA PRO A 129 17.63 11.24 0.42
C PRO A 129 18.98 11.72 -0.14
N PHE A 130 19.53 11.04 -1.15
CA PHE A 130 20.78 11.36 -1.82
C PHE A 130 20.60 11.82 -3.27
N TRP A 131 19.37 12.16 -3.67
CA TRP A 131 19.11 12.64 -5.01
C TRP A 131 19.89 13.93 -5.33
N ASP A 132 20.44 14.00 -6.53
CA ASP A 132 21.25 15.10 -7.05
C ASP A 132 20.41 16.22 -7.71
N TRP A 133 19.08 16.19 -7.55
CA TRP A 133 18.11 17.10 -8.17
C TRP A 133 17.99 16.97 -9.69
N GLN A 134 18.61 15.95 -10.29
CA GLN A 134 18.56 15.72 -11.72
C GLN A 134 17.41 14.75 -12.07
N GLU A 135 16.46 15.23 -12.88
CA GLU A 135 15.22 14.51 -13.20
C GLU A 135 15.45 13.12 -13.82
N LEU A 136 16.48 12.98 -14.66
CA LEU A 136 16.75 11.77 -15.44
C LEU A 136 17.69 10.77 -14.75
N SER A 137 18.37 11.17 -13.67
CA SER A 137 19.30 10.30 -12.92
C SER A 137 18.61 9.53 -11.80
N HIS A 138 17.38 9.92 -11.43
CA HIS A 138 16.67 9.31 -10.32
C HIS A 138 16.39 7.83 -10.60
N SER A 139 16.81 6.96 -9.68
CA SER A 139 16.71 5.51 -9.88
C SER A 139 15.28 4.97 -9.85
N PHE A 140 14.36 5.71 -9.21
CA PHE A 140 12.93 5.42 -9.23
C PHE A 140 12.25 6.26 -10.32
N GLY A 141 11.86 5.60 -11.42
CA GLY A 141 11.24 6.22 -12.57
C GLY A 141 9.85 5.65 -12.88
N TRP A 142 9.49 5.64 -14.18
CA TRP A 142 8.18 5.17 -14.62
C TRP A 142 8.07 3.65 -14.59
N GLN A 143 9.16 2.91 -14.80
CA GLN A 143 9.16 1.45 -14.82
C GLN A 143 8.82 0.88 -13.44
N GLU A 144 9.48 1.40 -12.39
CA GLU A 144 9.22 0.96 -11.01
C GLU A 144 7.79 1.31 -10.61
N MET A 145 7.34 2.53 -10.95
CA MET A 145 5.97 2.98 -10.67
C MET A 145 4.92 2.17 -11.44
N GLU A 146 5.16 1.80 -12.70
CA GLU A 146 4.28 0.92 -13.47
C GLU A 146 4.11 -0.43 -12.75
N GLY A 147 5.21 -1.04 -12.31
CA GLY A 147 5.17 -2.32 -11.58
C GLY A 147 4.30 -2.24 -10.33
N ILE A 148 4.42 -1.16 -9.57
CA ILE A 148 3.59 -0.92 -8.37
C ILE A 148 2.12 -0.70 -8.75
N MET A 149 1.84 0.17 -9.74
CA MET A 149 0.46 0.49 -10.15
C MET A 149 -0.28 -0.73 -10.69
N ARG A 150 0.41 -1.63 -11.42
CA ARG A 150 -0.16 -2.89 -11.88
C ARG A 150 -0.66 -3.78 -10.74
N ILE A 151 0.03 -3.79 -9.60
CA ILE A 151 -0.37 -4.55 -8.43
C ILE A 151 -1.52 -3.85 -7.71
N LEU A 152 -1.41 -2.54 -7.48
CA LEU A 152 -2.36 -1.81 -6.66
C LEU A 152 -3.72 -1.58 -7.34
N LEU A 153 -3.74 -1.34 -8.66
CA LEU A 153 -4.98 -0.99 -9.39
C LEU A 153 -6.01 -2.11 -9.46
N VAL A 154 -5.58 -3.37 -9.34
CA VAL A 154 -6.50 -4.53 -9.22
C VAL A 154 -7.43 -4.36 -8.02
N HIS A 155 -7.02 -3.55 -7.03
CA HIS A 155 -7.73 -3.31 -5.79
C HIS A 155 -8.29 -1.89 -5.67
N VAL A 156 -8.36 -1.11 -6.75
CA VAL A 156 -8.77 0.31 -6.73
C VAL A 156 -10.14 0.55 -6.10
N GLN A 157 -11.07 -0.41 -6.22
CA GLN A 157 -12.40 -0.33 -5.60
C GLN A 157 -12.37 -0.23 -4.06
N ARG A 158 -11.24 -0.63 -3.46
CA ARG A 158 -11.06 -0.68 -2.01
C ARG A 158 -10.14 0.41 -1.47
N TRP A 159 -9.60 1.29 -2.32
CA TRP A 159 -8.72 2.35 -1.84
C TRP A 159 -9.51 3.34 -1.02
N ARG A 160 -9.03 3.64 0.18
CA ARG A 160 -9.58 4.67 1.08
C ARG A 160 -8.69 5.90 1.12
N SER A 161 -7.39 5.69 1.35
CA SER A 161 -6.38 6.75 1.32
C SER A 161 -5.28 6.35 0.36
N PHE A 162 -4.81 7.28 -0.46
CA PHE A 162 -3.64 7.09 -1.30
C PHE A 162 -2.72 8.31 -1.20
N GLU A 163 -1.49 8.09 -0.76
CA GLU A 163 -0.47 9.14 -0.64
C GLU A 163 0.80 8.72 -1.39
N LEU A 164 1.27 9.60 -2.28
CA LEU A 164 2.47 9.41 -3.09
C LEU A 164 3.41 10.61 -2.92
N LEU A 165 4.61 10.34 -2.39
CA LEU A 165 5.72 11.29 -2.28
C LEU A 165 6.84 10.86 -3.22
N VAL A 166 7.24 11.73 -4.14
CA VAL A 166 8.33 11.47 -5.10
C VAL A 166 9.13 12.73 -5.36
N ASP A 167 10.33 12.57 -5.93
CA ASP A 167 11.20 13.69 -6.29
C ASP A 167 11.03 14.14 -7.75
N THR A 168 10.74 13.20 -8.65
CA THR A 168 10.63 13.44 -10.09
C THR A 168 9.18 13.38 -10.57
N TRP A 169 8.94 13.90 -11.78
CA TRP A 169 7.61 13.94 -12.39
C TRP A 169 7.17 12.59 -12.97
N SER A 170 8.13 11.79 -13.44
CA SER A 170 7.91 10.52 -14.13
C SER A 170 6.97 9.55 -13.37
N PRO A 171 7.10 9.34 -12.05
CA PRO A 171 6.17 8.50 -11.28
C PRO A 171 4.74 9.09 -11.17
N ILE A 172 4.60 10.41 -10.98
CA ILE A 172 3.28 11.06 -10.91
C ILE A 172 2.57 10.95 -12.27
N PHE A 173 3.28 11.21 -13.36
CA PHE A 173 2.73 11.02 -14.70
C PHE A 173 2.26 9.57 -14.90
N THR A 174 3.06 8.60 -14.46
CA THR A 174 2.71 7.18 -14.52
C THR A 174 1.43 6.89 -13.73
N PHE A 175 1.31 7.42 -12.51
CA PHE A 175 0.07 7.31 -11.72
C PHE A 175 -1.15 7.84 -12.48
N LEU A 176 -1.06 9.05 -13.03
CA LEU A 176 -2.16 9.70 -13.77
C LEU A 176 -2.52 8.90 -15.04
N TRP A 177 -1.51 8.42 -15.76
CA TRP A 177 -1.69 7.61 -16.97
C TRP A 177 -2.42 6.31 -16.72
N TYR A 178 -2.13 5.65 -15.59
CA TYR A 178 -2.75 4.40 -15.21
C TYR A 178 -4.15 4.60 -14.61
N THR A 179 -4.33 5.63 -13.78
CA THR A 179 -5.62 5.91 -13.13
C THR A 179 -6.68 6.49 -14.08
N ARG A 180 -6.30 7.08 -15.23
CA ARG A 180 -7.27 7.59 -16.22
C ARG A 180 -8.27 6.54 -16.75
N ARG A 181 -7.93 5.24 -16.62
CA ARG A 181 -8.78 4.12 -17.07
C ARG A 181 -9.64 3.55 -15.95
N VAL A 182 -9.53 4.07 -14.73
CA VAL A 182 -10.33 3.64 -13.59
C VAL A 182 -11.76 4.12 -13.79
N GLN A 183 -12.71 3.19 -13.71
CA GLN A 183 -14.13 3.47 -13.90
C GLN A 183 -14.85 3.80 -12.59
N SER A 184 -14.27 3.43 -11.45
CA SER A 184 -14.88 3.58 -10.13
C SER A 184 -13.80 3.50 -9.04
N ALA A 185 -13.92 4.35 -8.02
CA ALA A 185 -13.09 4.36 -6.81
C ALA A 185 -13.96 4.80 -5.62
N PRO A 186 -14.93 3.97 -5.20
CA PRO A 186 -16.08 4.41 -4.41
C PRO A 186 -15.75 4.63 -2.93
N LEU A 187 -14.63 4.09 -2.46
CA LEU A 187 -14.17 4.23 -1.08
C LEU A 187 -13.09 5.30 -0.90
N LEU A 188 -12.64 5.94 -1.97
CA LEU A 188 -11.52 6.88 -1.90
C LEU A 188 -11.98 8.15 -1.18
N GLU A 189 -11.36 8.42 -0.03
CA GLU A 189 -11.63 9.55 0.86
C GLU A 189 -10.49 10.58 0.81
N THR A 190 -9.25 10.11 0.72
CA THR A 190 -8.06 10.97 0.72
C THR A 190 -7.13 10.63 -0.45
N LEU A 191 -6.71 11.65 -1.19
CA LEU A 191 -5.69 11.54 -2.22
C LEU A 191 -4.62 12.61 -2.03
N SER A 192 -3.36 12.18 -1.90
CA SER A 192 -2.20 13.07 -1.82
C SER A 192 -1.17 12.68 -2.86
N LEU A 193 -0.82 13.62 -3.74
CA LEU A 193 0.25 13.48 -4.73
C LEU A 193 1.21 14.66 -4.54
N SER A 194 2.44 14.36 -4.12
CA SER A 194 3.44 15.38 -3.82
C SER A 194 4.75 15.10 -4.54
N ARG A 195 5.12 16.03 -5.42
CA ARG A 195 6.49 16.19 -5.87
C ARG A 195 7.23 17.05 -4.85
N CYS A 196 8.13 16.46 -4.08
CA CYS A 196 8.65 17.05 -2.85
C CYS A 196 9.86 17.98 -3.04
N ASN A 197 10.03 18.57 -4.24
CA ASN A 197 11.11 19.53 -4.52
C ASN A 197 10.58 20.97 -4.60
N ALA A 198 10.90 21.75 -3.56
CA ALA A 198 10.45 23.14 -3.43
C ALA A 198 11.03 24.11 -4.49
N TYR A 199 12.03 23.69 -5.28
CA TYR A 199 12.82 24.58 -6.13
C TYR A 199 12.32 24.72 -7.58
N LEU A 200 11.38 23.89 -8.05
CA LEU A 200 10.99 23.84 -9.47
C LEU A 200 9.69 24.58 -9.82
N ALA A 201 9.05 25.26 -8.87
CA ALA A 201 7.79 25.96 -9.07
C ALA A 201 7.91 27.48 -8.86
N SER A 202 8.99 28.11 -9.33
CA SER A 202 9.05 29.58 -9.37
C SER A 202 8.04 30.13 -10.38
N LYS A 203 7.27 31.17 -9.99
CA LYS A 203 6.26 31.80 -10.84
C LYS A 203 6.89 32.24 -12.18
N GLY A 204 6.33 31.77 -13.30
CA GLY A 204 6.81 32.08 -14.65
C GLY A 204 7.76 31.05 -15.28
N GLN A 205 8.14 30.00 -14.55
CA GLN A 205 8.89 28.87 -15.13
C GLN A 205 8.00 28.06 -16.09
N ILE A 206 8.59 27.59 -17.19
CA ILE A 206 7.93 26.66 -18.12
C ILE A 206 7.99 25.27 -17.50
N PHE A 207 6.88 24.54 -17.57
CA PHE A 207 6.80 23.16 -17.11
C PHE A 207 7.91 22.29 -17.74
N GLN A 208 8.67 21.61 -16.88
CA GLN A 208 9.65 20.59 -17.28
C GLN A 208 9.44 19.32 -16.46
N PRO A 209 9.58 18.13 -17.09
CA PRO A 209 10.06 17.90 -18.46
C PRO A 209 8.95 18.07 -19.54
N ALA A 210 9.26 18.76 -20.65
CA ALA A 210 8.26 19.12 -21.67
C ALA A 210 7.51 17.92 -22.28
N ALA A 211 8.16 16.75 -22.38
CA ALA A 211 7.55 15.51 -22.87
C ALA A 211 6.36 15.03 -22.02
N LEU A 212 6.29 15.45 -20.76
CA LEU A 212 5.26 15.04 -19.80
C LEU A 212 4.29 16.18 -19.46
N ARG A 213 4.25 17.23 -20.29
CA ARG A 213 3.41 18.42 -20.11
C ARG A 213 1.92 18.17 -20.37
N GLN A 214 1.58 17.04 -20.99
CA GLN A 214 0.20 16.75 -21.35
C GLN A 214 -0.70 16.84 -20.10
N PRO A 215 -1.65 17.80 -20.04
CA PRO A 215 -2.57 17.89 -18.92
C PRO A 215 -3.47 16.67 -18.92
N MET A 216 -3.52 15.97 -17.79
CA MET A 216 -4.35 14.78 -17.60
C MET A 216 -5.38 15.07 -16.52
N PRO A 217 -6.68 14.81 -16.78
CA PRO A 217 -7.68 14.88 -15.74
C PRO A 217 -7.39 13.83 -14.66
N LEU A 218 -7.60 14.21 -13.40
CA LEU A 218 -7.46 13.29 -12.29
C LEU A 218 -8.43 12.11 -12.46
N PHE A 219 -7.91 10.87 -12.44
CA PHE A 219 -8.66 9.65 -12.74
C PHE A 219 -9.50 9.75 -14.04
N GLY A 220 -9.03 10.49 -15.04
CA GLY A 220 -9.75 10.64 -16.31
C GLY A 220 -11.05 11.44 -16.20
N GLY A 221 -11.23 12.22 -15.12
CA GLY A 221 -12.44 13.01 -14.86
C GLY A 221 -13.50 12.25 -14.06
N LEU A 222 -13.13 11.13 -13.45
CA LEU A 222 -13.98 10.32 -12.59
C LEU A 222 -14.64 11.18 -11.49
N LEU A 223 -15.93 10.96 -11.26
CA LEU A 223 -16.65 11.52 -10.13
C LEU A 223 -16.40 10.66 -8.88
N PHE A 224 -16.12 11.30 -7.77
CA PHE A 224 -15.89 10.63 -6.50
C PHE A 224 -17.04 10.89 -5.54
N ASP A 225 -17.57 9.82 -4.93
CA ASP A 225 -18.67 9.92 -3.98
C ASP A 225 -18.19 10.30 -2.57
N ARG A 226 -16.95 9.95 -2.21
CA ARG A 226 -16.42 10.05 -0.84
C ARG A 226 -15.15 10.87 -0.69
N LEU A 227 -14.58 11.33 -1.80
CA LEU A 227 -13.32 12.08 -1.80
C LEU A 227 -13.52 13.41 -1.07
N GLN A 228 -12.78 13.60 0.00
CA GLN A 228 -12.89 14.71 0.93
C GLN A 228 -11.61 15.54 0.94
N ASP A 229 -10.46 14.87 0.95
CA ASP A 229 -9.18 15.55 1.12
C ASP A 229 -8.29 15.30 -0.10
N VAL A 230 -7.85 16.37 -0.75
CA VAL A 230 -6.99 16.30 -1.93
C VAL A 230 -5.78 17.22 -1.74
N PHE A 231 -4.58 16.64 -1.69
CA PHE A 231 -3.34 17.39 -1.56
C PHE A 231 -2.49 17.21 -2.81
N LEU A 232 -2.24 18.31 -3.52
CA LEU A 232 -1.54 18.28 -4.80
C LEU A 232 -0.38 19.28 -4.78
N VAL A 233 0.84 18.77 -4.63
CA VAL A 233 2.06 19.59 -4.57
C VAL A 233 2.95 19.29 -5.77
N GLY A 234 3.23 20.31 -6.58
CA GLY A 234 4.05 20.16 -7.78
C GLY A 234 3.41 19.27 -8.85
N VAL A 235 2.07 19.20 -8.90
CA VAL A 235 1.29 18.36 -9.82
C VAL A 235 0.68 19.18 -10.96
N HIS A 236 0.99 18.81 -12.21
CA HIS A 236 0.36 19.33 -13.42
C HIS A 236 -0.85 18.48 -13.82
N LEU A 237 -2.07 18.97 -13.53
CA LEU A 237 -3.34 18.35 -13.90
C LEU A 237 -4.12 19.18 -14.93
N ASP A 238 -5.07 18.54 -15.60
CA ASP A 238 -6.19 19.25 -16.20
C ASP A 238 -7.22 19.59 -15.12
N TRP A 239 -7.09 20.76 -14.51
CA TRP A 239 -7.98 21.21 -13.44
C TRP A 239 -9.43 21.37 -13.88
N SER A 240 -9.66 21.75 -15.14
CA SER A 240 -11.00 22.03 -15.65
C SER A 240 -11.83 20.75 -15.80
N ASN A 241 -11.15 19.66 -16.16
CA ASN A 241 -11.77 18.35 -16.37
C ASN A 241 -11.57 17.38 -15.20
N SER A 242 -10.90 17.79 -14.13
CA SER A 242 -10.80 17.01 -12.89
C SER A 242 -12.04 17.26 -12.05
N SER A 243 -12.90 16.25 -11.91
CA SER A 243 -14.18 16.33 -11.20
C SER A 243 -14.02 16.39 -9.66
N LEU A 244 -13.24 17.34 -9.17
CA LEU A 244 -13.02 17.62 -7.75
C LEU A 244 -14.21 18.41 -7.19
N ARG A 245 -15.06 17.75 -6.40
CA ARG A 245 -16.25 18.34 -5.78
C ARG A 245 -16.37 17.87 -4.33
N ASN A 246 -17.04 18.66 -3.50
CA ASN A 246 -17.32 18.35 -2.09
C ASN A 246 -16.06 18.10 -1.22
N LEU A 247 -14.96 18.78 -1.54
CA LEU A 247 -13.73 18.68 -0.77
C LEU A 247 -13.85 19.46 0.55
N SER A 248 -13.39 18.86 1.65
CA SER A 248 -13.17 19.52 2.93
C SER A 248 -11.88 20.32 2.93
N GLU A 249 -10.82 19.76 2.33
CA GLU A 249 -9.49 20.36 2.27
C GLU A 249 -8.89 20.21 0.86
N LEU A 250 -8.28 21.28 0.36
CA LEU A 250 -7.54 21.35 -0.92
C LEU A 250 -6.24 22.13 -0.76
#